data_AF-A0A316ADG4-F1
#
_entry.id   AF-A0A316ADG4-F1
#
_cell.length_a   1.000
_cell.length_b   1.000
_cell.length_c   1.000
_cell.angle_alpha   90.00
_cell.angle_beta   90.00
_cell.angle_gamma   90.00
#
_symmetry.space_group_name_H-M   'P 1'
#
loop_
_entity.id
_entity.type
_entity.pdbx_description
1 polymer ?
#
loop_
_entity_poly.entity_id
_entity_poly.type
_entity_poly.pdbx_seq_one_letter_code
_entity_poly.pdbx_strand_id
1 'polypeptide(L)'
;MRNDDRQTVWVFAVCGILPVIWLALLTAPYLSDDLFAIINGLSEAIGRPFSIELCKDSVKTVLIFLLAYGMGIGIYISTKKNYRKGEEHGSAKWGDAKAINKKYSAKKFEENKIMTQNVQISYDMRKHRRNVLTLVIGGAGSGKTRFYGKVNLIQANTSFVVLDPKGENLRDTGHLLEAKGYKVRVLDLINMEKSHCYNPFVYLKDDNDVQRLVTNLFKATTPKGSQSNDPFWDTAASMLLLALIFYLKYEAPKEEQNFPMVMELLRAGEVREDNDEYQSPLDELFERLEMRDSEHIAVKYYKDYHSGSAKTLKSIQITLAARLEKFNLSSLAALTVTDDLELPSLGEEKVALFALIPDNDTSYNFLVSILYTQLFQQLFYLADHKHGGRLPVHVHFLMDEFANVSLPDDFDKILSVMRSREVSVSIILQNLAQLKALFEKQWESIVGNCVRTEVTSAI
;
A
#
# COMPACT_ATOMS: atom_id res chain seq x y z
N MET A 1 6.19 17.72 28.10
CA MET A 1 7.62 17.55 28.41
C MET A 1 8.57 18.15 27.38
N ARG A 2 8.70 17.71 26.10
CA ARG A 2 9.71 18.33 25.19
C ARG A 2 9.40 19.76 24.73
N ASN A 3 8.13 20.16 24.71
CA ASN A 3 7.74 21.57 24.47
C ASN A 3 7.99 22.42 25.73
N ASP A 4 7.70 21.86 26.91
CA ASP A 4 7.99 22.50 28.19
C ASP A 4 9.49 22.75 28.35
N ASP A 5 10.37 21.79 28.03
CA ASP A 5 11.82 21.97 28.15
C ASP A 5 12.35 23.07 27.23
N ARG A 6 11.78 23.20 26.02
CA ARG A 6 12.21 24.22 25.06
C ARG A 6 11.71 25.60 25.47
N GLN A 7 10.46 25.70 25.93
CA GLN A 7 9.91 26.91 26.52
C GLN A 7 10.68 27.30 27.79
N THR A 8 11.03 26.34 28.63
CA THR A 8 11.80 26.54 29.87
C THR A 8 13.18 27.08 29.59
N VAL A 9 13.90 26.53 28.59
CA VAL A 9 15.20 27.05 28.15
C VAL A 9 15.09 28.49 27.63
N TRP A 10 14.05 28.81 26.85
CA TRP A 10 13.83 30.18 26.38
C TRP A 10 13.45 31.14 27.51
N VAL A 11 12.63 30.70 28.47
CA VAL A 11 12.26 31.47 29.66
C VAL A 11 13.51 31.76 30.50
N PHE A 12 14.36 30.76 30.78
CA PHE A 12 15.61 30.98 31.50
C PHE A 12 16.61 31.86 30.73
N ALA A 13 16.69 31.72 29.41
CA ALA A 13 17.52 32.59 28.57
C ALA A 13 17.07 34.05 28.62
N VAL A 14 15.76 34.31 28.64
CA VAL A 14 15.20 35.66 28.77
C VAL A 14 15.39 36.20 30.19
N CYS A 15 15.13 35.39 31.22
CA CYS A 15 15.34 35.80 32.61
C CYS A 15 16.81 36.11 32.91
N GLY A 16 17.76 35.41 32.27
CA GLY A 16 19.20 35.64 32.43
C GLY A 16 19.70 36.94 31.81
N ILE A 17 18.90 37.64 30.99
CA ILE A 17 19.24 38.97 30.47
C ILE A 17 19.39 39.99 31.60
N LEU A 18 18.50 39.93 32.60
CA LEU A 18 18.50 40.86 33.74
C LEU A 18 19.80 40.82 34.57
N PRO A 19 20.28 39.65 35.05
CA PRO A 19 21.55 39.57 35.78
C PRO A 19 22.76 39.91 34.89
N VAL A 20 22.70 39.66 33.58
CA VAL A 20 23.78 40.04 32.65
C VAL A 20 23.87 41.55 32.49
N ILE A 21 22.74 42.25 32.35
CA ILE A 21 22.70 43.72 32.32
C ILE A 21 23.19 44.29 33.65
N TRP A 22 22.73 43.74 34.77
CA TRP A 22 23.15 44.16 36.11
C TRP A 22 24.68 44.02 36.29
N LEU A 23 25.25 42.86 35.94
CA LEU A 23 26.69 42.62 36.02
C LEU A 23 27.47 43.56 35.08
N ALA A 24 26.95 43.83 33.88
CA ALA A 24 27.57 44.73 32.93
C ALA A 24 27.56 46.20 33.39
N LEU A 25 26.53 46.60 34.14
CA LEU A 25 26.44 47.94 34.72
C LEU A 25 27.37 48.10 35.93
N LEU A 26 27.58 47.04 36.72
CA LEU A 26 28.57 47.04 37.80
C LEU A 26 30.01 47.06 37.30
N THR A 27 30.29 46.45 36.14
CA THR A 27 31.64 46.44 35.54
C THR A 27 31.94 47.68 34.71
N ALA A 28 30.92 48.41 34.28
CA ALA A 28 31.07 49.57 33.40
C ALA A 28 32.02 50.66 33.90
N PRO A 29 32.07 51.03 35.19
CA PRO A 29 33.00 52.05 35.69
C PRO A 29 34.48 51.66 35.58
N TYR A 30 34.79 50.37 35.48
CA TYR A 30 36.16 49.84 35.51
C TYR A 30 36.68 49.46 34.12
N LEU A 31 35.86 49.57 33.07
CA LEU A 31 36.19 49.09 31.72
C LEU A 31 37.31 49.91 31.03
N SER A 32 37.55 51.15 31.49
CA SER A 32 38.59 52.02 30.95
C SER A 32 40.00 51.72 31.49
N ASP A 33 40.12 50.87 32.51
CA ASP A 33 41.38 50.53 33.17
C ASP A 33 41.92 49.15 32.75
N ASP A 34 43.16 48.84 33.16
CA ASP A 34 43.83 47.56 32.85
C ASP A 34 43.08 46.35 33.43
N LEU A 35 43.32 45.16 32.89
CA LEU A 35 42.58 43.92 33.23
C LEU A 35 42.58 43.62 34.74
N PHE A 36 43.66 43.96 35.44
CA PHE A 36 43.78 43.83 36.90
C PHE A 36 42.86 44.80 37.68
N ALA A 37 42.62 46.00 37.15
CA ALA A 37 41.71 46.97 37.74
C ALA A 37 40.24 46.55 37.56
N ILE A 38 39.90 45.92 36.42
CA ILE A 38 38.57 45.33 36.20
C ILE A 38 38.29 44.21 37.21
N ILE A 39 39.28 43.34 37.47
CA ILE A 39 39.12 42.22 38.41
C ILE A 39 38.98 42.71 39.85
N ASN A 40 39.83 43.66 40.28
CA ASN A 40 39.75 44.23 41.62
C ASN A 40 38.48 45.08 41.82
N GLY A 41 38.11 45.89 40.83
CA GLY A 41 36.89 46.70 40.83
C GLY A 41 35.62 45.87 40.81
N LEU A 42 35.59 44.75 40.08
CA LEU A 42 34.47 43.80 40.12
C LEU A 42 34.30 43.18 41.52
N SER A 43 35.40 42.83 42.20
CA SER A 43 35.37 42.28 43.56
C SER A 43 34.75 43.28 44.56
N GLU A 44 35.11 44.56 44.46
CA GLU A 44 34.56 45.62 45.30
C GLU A 44 33.10 45.95 44.94
N ALA A 45 32.75 45.97 43.65
CA ALA A 45 31.39 46.19 43.15
C ALA A 45 30.42 45.06 43.57
N ILE A 46 30.90 43.81 43.65
CA ILE A 46 30.10 42.69 44.17
C ILE A 46 29.79 42.87 45.68
N GLY A 47 30.70 43.49 46.43
CA GLY A 47 30.47 43.85 47.84
C GLY A 47 29.38 44.93 48.04
N ARG A 48 29.02 45.66 46.96
CA ARG A 48 27.97 46.69 46.95
C ARG A 48 27.03 46.52 45.75
N PRO A 49 26.17 45.49 45.77
CA PRO A 49 25.40 45.06 44.60
C PRO A 49 24.38 46.09 44.04
N PHE A 50 24.07 47.14 44.79
CA PHE A 50 23.08 48.17 44.40
C PHE A 50 23.70 49.53 44.05
N SER A 51 25.02 49.70 44.12
CA SER A 51 25.69 50.96 43.74
C SER A 51 26.05 50.96 42.26
N ILE A 52 25.07 51.27 41.41
CA ILE A 52 25.24 51.36 39.96
C ILE A 52 25.51 52.82 39.57
N GLU A 53 26.65 53.08 38.94
CA GLU A 53 26.99 54.39 38.39
C GLU A 53 26.92 54.36 36.86
N LEU A 54 26.09 55.25 36.29
CA LEU A 54 25.97 55.38 34.84
C LEU A 54 27.15 56.22 34.30
N CYS A 55 28.09 55.55 33.65
CA CYS A 55 29.25 56.14 33.02
C CYS A 55 29.12 56.15 31.48
N LYS A 56 30.05 56.81 30.79
CA LYS A 56 30.02 56.92 29.32
C LYS A 56 30.12 55.57 28.61
N ASP A 57 30.76 54.58 29.24
CA ASP A 57 30.95 53.25 28.66
C ASP A 57 29.89 52.23 29.10
N SER A 58 28.93 52.58 29.96
CA SER A 58 27.88 51.66 30.43
C SER A 58 27.09 51.01 29.30
N VAL A 59 26.74 51.76 28.26
CA VAL A 59 26.00 51.22 27.10
C VAL A 59 26.86 50.22 26.32
N LYS A 60 28.15 50.51 26.14
CA LYS A 60 29.07 49.62 25.43
C LYS A 60 29.30 48.32 26.21
N THR A 61 29.50 48.41 27.53
CA THR A 61 29.70 47.24 28.40
C THR A 61 28.47 46.33 28.39
N VAL A 62 27.27 46.90 28.50
CA VAL A 62 26.01 46.14 28.42
C VAL A 62 25.89 45.43 27.06
N LEU A 63 26.20 46.10 25.95
CA LEU A 63 26.13 45.48 24.63
C LEU A 63 27.14 44.32 24.47
N ILE A 64 28.38 44.48 24.97
CA ILE A 64 29.41 43.42 24.90
C ILE A 64 28.98 42.20 25.72
N PHE A 65 28.48 42.40 26.93
CA PHE A 65 28.04 41.31 27.80
C PHE A 65 26.79 40.61 27.25
N LEU A 66 25.83 41.35 26.69
CA LEU A 66 24.66 40.77 26.04
C LEU A 66 25.04 39.98 24.77
N LEU A 67 26.01 40.45 24.00
CA LEU A 67 26.51 39.75 22.82
C LEU A 67 27.22 38.45 23.23
N ALA A 68 28.10 38.50 24.23
CA ALA A 68 28.77 37.32 24.78
C ALA A 68 27.76 36.29 25.35
N TYR A 69 26.75 36.76 26.08
CA TYR A 69 25.68 35.92 26.61
C TYR A 69 24.84 35.28 25.50
N GLY A 70 24.44 36.07 24.49
CA GLY A 70 23.71 35.57 23.32
C GLY A 70 24.51 34.54 22.52
N MET A 71 25.81 34.77 22.34
CA MET A 71 26.72 33.82 21.69
C MET A 71 26.86 32.53 22.50
N GLY A 72 26.99 32.62 23.83
CA GLY A 72 27.04 31.47 24.73
C GLY A 72 25.77 30.62 24.69
N ILE A 73 24.59 31.25 24.73
CA ILE A 73 23.30 30.55 24.55
C ILE A 73 23.22 29.91 23.17
N GLY A 74 23.65 30.62 22.11
CA GLY A 74 23.66 30.11 20.74
C GLY A 74 24.50 28.83 20.61
N ILE A 75 25.71 28.83 21.19
CA ILE A 75 26.59 27.66 21.22
C ILE A 75 25.95 26.52 22.02
N TYR A 76 25.41 26.79 23.21
CA TYR A 76 24.75 25.79 24.06
C TYR A 76 23.56 25.12 23.35
N ILE A 77 22.72 25.89 22.67
CA ILE A 77 21.59 25.37 21.91
C ILE A 77 22.08 24.55 20.70
N SER A 78 23.15 24.99 20.03
CA SER A 78 23.72 24.30 18.87
C SER A 78 24.46 23.01 19.23
N THR A 79 25.05 22.91 20.42
CA THR A 79 25.77 21.70 20.88
C THR A 79 24.88 20.67 21.56
N LYS A 80 23.61 20.99 21.80
CA LYS A 80 22.62 20.04 22.34
C LYS A 80 22.38 18.90 21.34
N LYS A 81 23.09 17.79 21.55
CA LYS A 81 22.84 16.52 20.87
C LYS A 81 21.55 15.89 21.40
N ASN A 82 20.77 15.28 20.51
CA ASN A 82 19.53 14.57 20.87
C ASN A 82 19.83 13.21 21.51
N TYR A 83 20.37 13.21 22.73
CA TYR A 83 20.54 11.99 23.52
C TYR A 83 19.19 11.62 24.19
N ARG A 84 18.79 10.35 24.06
CA ARG A 84 17.59 9.80 24.72
C ARG A 84 17.97 8.98 25.95
N LYS A 85 18.56 9.64 26.94
CA LYS A 85 18.97 8.98 28.20
C LYS A 85 17.73 8.64 29.03
N GLY A 86 17.62 7.40 29.52
CA GLY A 86 16.51 6.95 30.36
C GLY A 86 15.20 6.60 29.62
N GLU A 87 15.18 6.68 28.29
CA GLU A 87 14.04 6.26 27.45
C GLU A 87 14.27 4.87 26.81
N GLU A 88 15.03 4.01 27.48
CA GLU A 88 15.47 2.68 26.99
C GLU A 88 14.28 1.71 26.80
N HIS A 89 13.24 1.85 27.63
CA HIS A 89 12.00 1.07 27.53
C HIS A 89 10.92 1.71 26.63
N GLY A 90 11.26 2.77 25.90
CA GLY A 90 10.34 3.47 25.02
C GLY A 90 10.03 4.91 25.46
N SER A 91 9.71 5.75 24.47
CA SER A 91 9.49 7.20 24.62
C SER A 91 8.10 7.63 24.15
N ALA A 92 7.16 6.68 24.03
CA ALA A 92 5.81 6.95 23.59
C ALA A 92 5.12 7.94 24.54
N LYS A 93 4.57 9.02 23.99
CA LYS A 93 3.87 10.07 24.72
C LYS A 93 2.61 10.42 23.95
N TRP A 94 1.55 10.76 24.67
CA TRP A 94 0.35 11.33 24.07
C TRP A 94 0.72 12.61 23.32
N GLY A 95 0.38 12.67 22.04
CA GLY A 95 0.65 13.83 21.19
C GLY A 95 -0.54 14.78 21.16
N ASP A 96 -0.27 16.08 20.99
CA ASP A 96 -1.31 17.06 20.69
C ASP A 96 -1.79 16.91 19.23
N ALA A 97 -3.08 16.68 19.05
CA ALA A 97 -3.68 16.46 17.74
C ALA A 97 -3.46 17.66 16.80
N LYS A 98 -3.52 18.90 17.31
CA LYS A 98 -3.29 20.10 16.48
C LYS A 98 -1.84 20.17 16.00
N ALA A 99 -0.88 19.91 16.87
CA ALA A 99 0.53 19.85 16.51
C ALA A 99 0.82 18.73 15.49
N ILE A 100 0.22 17.54 15.65
CA ILE A 100 0.35 16.43 14.70
C ILE A 100 -0.25 16.83 13.35
N ASN A 101 -1.48 17.31 13.33
CA ASN A 101 -2.16 17.71 12.10
C ASN A 101 -1.35 18.78 11.35
N LYS A 102 -0.93 19.87 12.03
CA LYS A 102 -0.11 20.94 11.44
C LYS A 102 1.21 20.43 10.83
N LYS A 103 1.77 19.34 11.37
CA LYS A 103 3.03 18.76 10.90
C LYS A 103 2.85 17.91 9.65
N TYR A 104 1.74 17.18 9.55
CA TYR A 104 1.55 16.14 8.52
C TYR A 104 0.54 16.52 7.42
N SER A 105 -0.36 17.48 7.68
CA SER A 105 -1.32 17.92 6.69
C SER A 105 -0.72 18.88 5.65
N ALA A 106 -1.27 18.82 4.44
CA ALA A 106 -1.17 19.83 3.41
C ALA A 106 -2.10 21.01 3.74
N LYS A 107 -1.79 22.17 3.15
CA LYS A 107 -2.59 23.38 3.32
C LYS A 107 -3.96 23.27 2.66
N LYS A 108 -4.01 22.65 1.47
CA LYS A 108 -5.26 22.36 0.78
C LYS A 108 -5.87 21.11 1.37
N PHE A 109 -7.15 21.18 1.72
CA PHE A 109 -7.84 20.08 2.40
C PHE A 109 -7.91 18.84 1.51
N GLU A 110 -8.14 19.03 0.21
CA GLU A 110 -8.29 17.99 -0.81
C GLU A 110 -6.99 17.21 -1.05
N GLU A 111 -5.81 17.77 -0.72
CA GLU A 111 -4.53 17.07 -0.85
C GLU A 111 -4.26 16.09 0.31
N ASN A 112 -5.19 16.01 1.28
CA ASN A 112 -5.05 15.18 2.46
C ASN A 112 -5.94 13.93 2.44
N LYS A 113 -5.38 12.87 3.02
CA LYS A 113 -6.08 11.70 3.51
C LYS A 113 -6.67 11.98 4.90
N ILE A 114 -7.93 11.65 5.09
CA ILE A 114 -8.64 11.87 6.35
C ILE A 114 -8.40 10.67 7.25
N MET A 115 -7.80 10.91 8.42
CA MET A 115 -7.49 9.86 9.40
C MET A 115 -8.52 9.85 10.52
N THR A 116 -8.73 11.01 11.16
CA THR A 116 -9.72 11.22 12.22
C THR A 116 -10.37 12.60 12.08
N GLN A 117 -11.32 12.94 12.96
CA GLN A 117 -11.93 14.28 13.01
C GLN A 117 -10.88 15.41 13.14
N ASN A 118 -9.76 15.14 13.81
CA ASN A 118 -8.77 16.17 14.15
C ASN A 118 -7.43 16.02 13.41
N VAL A 119 -7.21 14.89 12.72
CA VAL A 119 -5.92 14.57 12.09
C VAL A 119 -6.12 14.13 10.65
N GLN A 120 -5.32 14.74 9.78
CA GLN A 120 -5.22 14.44 8.36
C GLN A 120 -3.75 14.34 7.98
N ILE A 121 -3.45 13.55 6.94
CA ILE A 121 -2.09 13.34 6.45
C ILE A 121 -2.08 13.61 4.96
N SER A 122 -1.15 14.45 4.50
CA SER A 122 -0.97 14.73 3.08
C SER A 122 -0.62 13.45 2.30
N TYR A 123 -1.10 13.31 1.07
CA TYR A 123 -0.62 12.25 0.17
C TYR A 123 0.84 12.49 -0.30
N ASP A 124 1.40 13.69 -0.10
CA ASP A 124 2.83 13.96 -0.32
C ASP A 124 3.70 13.35 0.80
N MET A 125 3.91 12.04 0.67
CA MET A 125 4.71 11.21 1.56
C MET A 125 6.18 11.58 1.63
N ARG A 126 6.70 12.33 0.65
CA ARG A 126 8.11 12.75 0.60
C ARG A 126 8.36 13.93 1.52
N LYS A 127 7.43 14.89 1.54
CA LYS A 127 7.49 16.08 2.41
C LYS A 127 7.60 15.70 3.89
N HIS A 128 6.77 14.77 4.36
CA HIS A 128 6.74 14.39 5.77
C HIS A 128 7.47 13.08 6.09
N ARG A 129 8.07 12.43 5.08
CA ARG A 129 8.87 11.19 5.21
C ARG A 129 8.15 10.07 5.95
N ARG A 130 6.83 9.98 5.81
CA ARG A 130 6.01 8.90 6.39
C ARG A 130 5.17 8.25 5.31
N ASN A 131 4.79 7.01 5.57
CA ASN A 131 3.84 6.29 4.74
C ASN A 131 2.41 6.71 5.11
N VAL A 132 1.48 6.57 4.17
CA VAL A 132 0.03 6.79 4.37
C VAL A 132 -0.77 5.49 4.36
N LEU A 133 -0.09 4.34 4.28
CA LEU A 133 -0.70 3.04 4.59
C LEU A 133 -1.40 3.12 5.94
N THR A 134 -2.65 2.68 6.01
CA THR A 134 -3.45 2.83 7.22
C THR A 134 -4.03 1.50 7.65
N LEU A 135 -3.96 1.22 8.95
CA LEU A 135 -4.66 0.11 9.57
C LEU A 135 -5.78 0.67 10.45
N VAL A 136 -7.02 0.33 10.12
CA VAL A 136 -8.24 0.73 10.82
C VAL A 136 -8.84 -0.48 11.50
N ILE A 137 -8.92 -0.46 12.83
CA ILE A 137 -9.47 -1.55 13.63
C ILE A 137 -10.65 -1.01 14.45
N GLY A 138 -11.75 -1.75 14.44
CA GLY A 138 -12.92 -1.48 15.28
C GLY A 138 -13.99 -2.56 15.08
N GLY A 139 -14.77 -2.88 16.11
CA GLY A 139 -15.77 -3.97 16.05
C GLY A 139 -16.85 -3.81 14.98
N ALA A 140 -17.67 -4.84 14.77
CA ALA A 140 -18.88 -4.71 13.97
C ALA A 140 -19.76 -3.58 14.52
N GLY A 141 -20.37 -2.78 13.63
CA GLY A 141 -21.19 -1.62 14.01
C GLY A 141 -20.42 -0.36 14.45
N SER A 142 -19.08 -0.38 14.53
CA SER A 142 -18.30 0.82 14.93
C SER A 142 -18.23 1.93 13.87
N GLY A 143 -18.90 1.76 12.73
CA GLY A 143 -19.01 2.77 11.67
C GLY A 143 -17.75 2.96 10.82
N LYS A 144 -16.81 2.00 10.78
CA LYS A 144 -15.55 2.09 9.98
C LYS A 144 -15.79 2.51 8.53
N THR A 145 -16.70 1.82 7.84
CA THR A 145 -17.07 2.11 6.45
C THR A 145 -17.59 3.54 6.30
N ARG A 146 -18.50 3.97 7.19
CA ARG A 146 -19.11 5.31 7.15
C ARG A 146 -18.14 6.43 7.50
N PHE A 147 -17.42 6.30 8.61
CA PHE A 147 -16.61 7.39 9.17
C PHE A 147 -15.19 7.47 8.61
N TYR A 148 -14.69 6.38 8.01
CA TYR A 148 -13.36 6.36 7.40
C TYR A 148 -13.43 6.10 5.89
N GLY A 149 -14.09 5.02 5.46
CA GLY A 149 -14.13 4.62 4.05
C GLY A 149 -14.82 5.65 3.16
N LYS A 150 -16.12 5.86 3.36
CA LYS A 150 -16.95 6.80 2.59
C LYS A 150 -16.40 8.22 2.64
N VAL A 151 -15.91 8.67 3.80
CA VAL A 151 -15.32 10.02 3.96
C VAL A 151 -14.10 10.21 3.05
N ASN A 152 -13.21 9.21 2.94
CA ASN A 152 -12.07 9.31 2.03
C ASN A 152 -12.48 9.18 0.55
N LEU A 153 -13.51 8.39 0.21
CA LEU A 153 -14.04 8.31 -1.16
C LEU A 153 -14.66 9.65 -1.60
N ILE A 154 -15.46 10.27 -0.74
CA ILE A 154 -16.12 11.56 -0.99
C ILE A 154 -15.09 12.67 -1.23
N GLN A 155 -13.90 12.57 -0.62
CA GLN A 155 -12.82 13.53 -0.84
C GLN A 155 -12.37 13.57 -2.30
N ALA A 156 -12.41 12.45 -3.02
CA ALA A 156 -12.22 12.36 -4.46
C ALA A 156 -10.91 13.03 -4.97
N ASN A 157 -9.81 12.70 -4.29
CA ASN A 157 -8.48 13.27 -4.51
C ASN A 157 -7.45 12.27 -5.06
N THR A 158 -7.73 10.98 -5.02
CA THR A 158 -6.90 9.89 -5.55
C THR A 158 -7.72 8.99 -6.46
N SER A 159 -7.08 8.15 -7.26
CA SER A 159 -7.77 6.99 -7.83
C SER A 159 -8.06 5.96 -6.75
N PHE A 160 -9.14 5.20 -6.90
CA PHE A 160 -9.60 4.28 -5.87
C PHE A 160 -9.72 2.86 -6.39
N VAL A 161 -9.29 1.90 -5.57
CA VAL A 161 -9.66 0.49 -5.70
C VAL A 161 -10.34 0.09 -4.41
N VAL A 162 -11.63 -0.20 -4.46
CA VAL A 162 -12.48 -0.41 -3.28
C VAL A 162 -12.92 -1.86 -3.23
N LEU A 163 -12.56 -2.55 -2.16
CA LEU A 163 -13.19 -3.80 -1.77
C LEU A 163 -14.51 -3.44 -1.08
N ASP A 164 -15.64 -3.82 -1.66
CA ASP A 164 -16.97 -3.42 -1.19
C ASP A 164 -17.94 -4.61 -1.11
N PRO A 165 -17.80 -5.49 -0.09
CA PRO A 165 -18.57 -6.73 -0.05
C PRO A 165 -20.09 -6.55 -0.06
N LYS A 166 -20.57 -5.42 0.45
CA LYS A 166 -22.01 -5.09 0.57
C LYS A 166 -22.50 -4.13 -0.51
N GLY A 167 -21.61 -3.65 -1.39
CA GLY A 167 -21.94 -2.64 -2.40
C GLY A 167 -22.36 -1.29 -1.81
N GLU A 168 -22.13 -1.04 -0.51
CA GLU A 168 -22.56 0.20 0.16
C GLU A 168 -21.71 1.40 -0.24
N ASN A 169 -20.41 1.19 -0.49
CA ASN A 169 -19.53 2.27 -0.91
C ASN A 169 -19.85 2.68 -2.35
N LEU A 170 -20.06 1.73 -3.25
CA LEU A 170 -20.48 2.00 -4.63
C LEU A 170 -21.81 2.75 -4.65
N ARG A 171 -22.82 2.26 -3.93
CA ARG A 171 -24.16 2.87 -3.89
C ARG A 171 -24.15 4.32 -3.40
N ASP A 172 -23.39 4.59 -2.35
CA ASP A 172 -23.39 5.91 -1.72
C ASP A 172 -22.45 6.92 -2.40
N THR A 173 -21.40 6.45 -3.08
CA THR A 173 -20.32 7.33 -3.58
C THR A 173 -20.09 7.26 -5.09
N GLY A 174 -20.60 6.26 -5.80
CA GLY A 174 -20.38 6.05 -7.23
C GLY A 174 -20.78 7.27 -8.07
N HIS A 175 -22.03 7.72 -7.96
CA HIS A 175 -22.52 8.90 -8.69
C HIS A 175 -21.79 10.19 -8.32
N LEU A 176 -21.33 10.33 -7.07
CA LEU A 176 -20.53 11.48 -6.67
C LEU A 176 -19.17 11.48 -7.38
N LEU A 177 -18.53 10.31 -7.50
CA LEU A 177 -17.25 10.17 -8.18
C LEU A 177 -17.41 10.45 -9.69
N GLU A 178 -18.46 9.93 -10.33
CA GLU A 178 -18.80 10.26 -11.72
C GLU A 178 -18.98 11.78 -11.90
N ALA A 179 -19.75 12.44 -11.03
CA ALA A 179 -19.95 13.89 -11.07
C ALA A 179 -18.65 14.69 -10.85
N LYS A 180 -17.66 14.09 -10.18
CA LYS A 180 -16.32 14.65 -10.00
C LYS A 180 -15.32 14.27 -11.12
N GLY A 181 -15.82 13.67 -12.20
CA GLY A 181 -15.05 13.34 -13.40
C GLY A 181 -14.25 12.04 -13.30
N TYR A 182 -14.62 11.13 -12.40
CA TYR A 182 -14.01 9.79 -12.36
C TYR A 182 -14.64 8.88 -13.40
N LYS A 183 -13.81 8.02 -13.99
CA LYS A 183 -14.30 6.80 -14.64
C LYS A 183 -14.59 5.76 -13.56
N VAL A 184 -15.86 5.47 -13.33
CA VAL A 184 -16.28 4.46 -12.34
C VAL A 184 -16.39 3.12 -13.05
N ARG A 185 -15.70 2.11 -12.50
CA ARG A 185 -15.70 0.74 -12.98
C ARG A 185 -16.10 -0.19 -11.85
N VAL A 186 -16.80 -1.25 -12.20
CA VAL A 186 -17.42 -2.16 -11.23
C VAL A 186 -17.18 -3.59 -11.67
N LEU A 187 -16.44 -4.33 -10.85
CA LEU A 187 -16.38 -5.79 -10.92
C LEU A 187 -17.38 -6.34 -9.90
N ASP A 188 -18.50 -6.86 -10.37
CA ASP A 188 -19.59 -7.39 -9.53
C ASP A 188 -19.64 -8.92 -9.60
N LEU A 189 -19.20 -9.58 -8.52
CA LEU A 189 -19.27 -11.05 -8.39
C LEU A 189 -20.57 -11.52 -7.73
N ILE A 190 -21.45 -10.59 -7.34
CA ILE A 190 -22.79 -10.87 -6.80
C ILE A 190 -23.80 -10.88 -7.98
N ASN A 191 -23.76 -9.87 -8.84
CA ASN A 191 -24.55 -9.77 -10.06
C ASN A 191 -23.66 -9.62 -11.30
N MET A 192 -23.03 -10.73 -11.72
CA MET A 192 -22.06 -10.75 -12.82
C MET A 192 -22.59 -10.19 -14.14
N GLU A 193 -23.89 -10.31 -14.43
CA GLU A 193 -24.51 -9.76 -15.64
C GLU A 193 -24.45 -8.22 -15.73
N LYS A 194 -24.29 -7.54 -14.59
CA LYS A 194 -24.17 -6.07 -14.52
C LYS A 194 -22.73 -5.60 -14.33
N SER A 195 -21.79 -6.54 -14.25
CA SER A 195 -20.38 -6.25 -14.05
C SER A 195 -19.75 -5.75 -15.35
N HIS A 196 -18.70 -4.94 -15.21
CA HIS A 196 -17.71 -4.77 -16.26
C HIS A 196 -16.94 -6.07 -16.45
N CYS A 197 -16.47 -6.32 -17.67
CA CYS A 197 -15.69 -7.51 -17.98
C CYS A 197 -14.23 -7.35 -17.52
N TYR A 198 -13.63 -8.45 -17.09
CA TYR A 198 -12.24 -8.53 -16.65
C TYR A 198 -11.58 -9.74 -17.30
N ASN A 199 -10.67 -9.50 -18.24
CA ASN A 199 -9.93 -10.55 -18.91
C ASN A 199 -8.44 -10.51 -18.51
N PRO A 200 -7.94 -11.50 -17.74
CA PRO A 200 -6.55 -11.55 -17.30
C PRO A 200 -5.51 -11.59 -18.43
N PHE A 201 -5.86 -12.06 -19.64
CA PHE A 201 -4.93 -12.17 -20.77
C PHE A 201 -4.42 -10.82 -21.28
N VAL A 202 -5.24 -9.77 -21.13
CA VAL A 202 -4.91 -8.40 -21.54
C VAL A 202 -3.68 -7.87 -20.79
N TYR A 203 -3.45 -8.37 -19.58
CA TYR A 203 -2.39 -7.90 -18.69
C TYR A 203 -1.10 -8.74 -18.74
N LEU A 204 -1.08 -9.81 -19.53
CA LEU A 204 0.09 -10.68 -19.71
C LEU A 204 1.07 -10.04 -20.69
N LYS A 205 2.31 -9.77 -20.26
CA LYS A 205 3.35 -9.18 -21.13
C LYS A 205 4.41 -10.17 -21.56
N ASP A 206 4.80 -11.06 -20.67
CA ASP A 206 5.87 -12.03 -20.88
C ASP A 206 5.55 -13.40 -20.25
N ASP A 207 6.48 -14.35 -20.43
CA ASP A 207 6.32 -15.72 -19.94
C ASP A 207 6.21 -15.82 -18.41
N ASN A 208 6.84 -14.90 -17.67
CA ASN A 208 6.77 -14.90 -16.21
C ASN A 208 5.37 -14.49 -15.74
N ASP A 209 4.71 -13.56 -16.44
CA ASP A 209 3.33 -13.19 -16.13
C ASP A 209 2.37 -14.36 -16.34
N VAL A 210 2.56 -15.16 -17.41
CA VAL A 210 1.78 -16.38 -17.67
C VAL A 210 1.98 -17.40 -16.53
N GLN A 211 3.23 -17.67 -16.16
CA GLN A 211 3.55 -18.60 -15.07
C GLN A 211 2.95 -18.15 -13.74
N ARG A 212 3.01 -16.85 -13.44
CA ARG A 212 2.42 -16.28 -12.22
C ARG A 212 0.90 -16.37 -12.22
N LEU A 213 0.25 -16.11 -13.36
CA LEU A 213 -1.20 -16.27 -13.50
C LEU A 213 -1.63 -17.70 -13.16
N VAL A 214 -1.00 -18.70 -13.79
CA VAL A 214 -1.28 -20.12 -13.54
C VAL A 214 -1.02 -20.50 -12.09
N THR A 215 0.14 -20.12 -11.55
CA THR A 215 0.50 -20.39 -10.15
C THR A 215 -0.52 -19.80 -9.18
N ASN A 216 -0.94 -18.54 -9.41
CA ASN A 216 -1.92 -17.87 -8.57
C ASN A 216 -3.30 -18.51 -8.67
N LEU A 217 -3.71 -18.94 -9.86
CA LEU A 217 -4.99 -19.62 -10.07
C LEU A 217 -5.03 -20.96 -9.33
N PHE A 218 -4.00 -21.79 -9.48
CA PHE A 218 -3.91 -23.08 -8.77
C PHE A 218 -3.86 -22.91 -7.26
N LYS A 219 -3.10 -21.93 -6.77
CA LYS A 219 -3.08 -21.58 -5.35
C LYS A 219 -4.46 -21.16 -4.84
N ALA A 220 -5.14 -20.28 -5.57
CA ALA A 220 -6.40 -19.70 -5.11
C ALA A 220 -7.60 -20.66 -5.25
N THR A 221 -7.48 -21.69 -6.08
CA THR A 221 -8.46 -22.79 -6.20
C THR A 221 -8.13 -24.00 -5.32
N THR A 222 -7.03 -23.94 -4.54
CA THR A 222 -6.67 -24.98 -3.56
C THR A 222 -7.11 -24.56 -2.16
N PRO A 223 -7.92 -25.37 -1.46
CA PRO A 223 -8.33 -25.06 -0.10
C PRO A 223 -7.14 -24.86 0.86
N LYS A 224 -7.25 -23.89 1.77
CA LYS A 224 -6.20 -23.64 2.77
C LYS A 224 -6.07 -24.85 3.71
N GLY A 225 -4.86 -25.38 3.84
CA GLY A 225 -4.57 -26.53 4.70
C GLY A 225 -4.75 -27.90 4.05
N SER A 226 -5.30 -27.98 2.83
CA SER A 226 -5.21 -29.21 2.03
C SER A 226 -3.90 -29.19 1.24
N GLN A 227 -2.88 -29.88 1.73
CA GLN A 227 -1.83 -30.36 0.83
C GLN A 227 -2.47 -31.43 -0.05
N SER A 228 -2.36 -31.29 -1.38
CA SER A 228 -2.70 -32.41 -2.26
C SER A 228 -1.86 -33.61 -1.83
N ASN A 229 -2.51 -34.74 -1.55
CA ASN A 229 -1.82 -35.97 -1.15
C ASN A 229 -0.84 -36.46 -2.23
N ASP A 230 -0.97 -35.96 -3.46
CA ASP A 230 -0.08 -36.26 -4.58
C ASP A 230 0.17 -35.01 -5.45
N PRO A 231 1.29 -34.30 -5.25
CA PRO A 231 1.67 -33.09 -5.99
C PRO A 231 1.82 -33.29 -7.51
N PHE A 232 1.94 -34.54 -7.97
CA PHE A 232 2.09 -34.87 -9.38
C PHE A 232 0.91 -34.34 -10.21
N TRP A 233 -0.32 -34.59 -9.78
CA TRP A 233 -1.52 -34.23 -10.56
C TRP A 233 -1.71 -32.72 -10.70
N ASP A 234 -1.46 -31.96 -9.64
CA ASP A 234 -1.54 -30.50 -9.69
C ASP A 234 -0.44 -29.91 -10.57
N THR A 235 0.77 -30.48 -10.52
CA THR A 235 1.90 -30.05 -11.35
C THR A 235 1.63 -30.32 -12.83
N ALA A 236 1.15 -31.53 -13.16
CA ALA A 236 0.84 -31.91 -14.53
C ALA A 236 -0.37 -31.12 -15.08
N ALA A 237 -1.40 -30.88 -14.28
CA ALA A 237 -2.54 -30.03 -14.67
C ALA A 237 -2.10 -28.57 -14.91
N SER A 238 -1.16 -28.07 -14.10
CA SER A 238 -0.55 -26.74 -14.30
C SER A 238 0.24 -26.67 -15.61
N MET A 239 1.00 -27.71 -15.96
CA MET A 239 1.70 -27.79 -17.25
C MET A 239 0.74 -27.74 -18.45
N LEU A 240 -0.36 -28.49 -18.38
CA LEU A 240 -1.40 -28.44 -19.41
C LEU A 240 -2.00 -27.03 -19.51
N LEU A 241 -2.34 -26.40 -18.39
CA LEU A 241 -2.87 -25.03 -18.42
C LEU A 241 -1.86 -24.03 -18.99
N LEU A 242 -0.57 -24.15 -18.66
CA LEU A 242 0.49 -23.33 -19.22
C LEU A 242 0.54 -23.50 -20.74
N ALA A 243 0.52 -24.73 -21.25
CA ALA A 243 0.51 -25.00 -22.69
C ALA A 243 -0.67 -24.28 -23.38
N LEU A 244 -1.88 -24.40 -22.82
CA LEU A 244 -3.08 -23.76 -23.37
C LEU A 244 -3.01 -22.23 -23.35
N ILE A 245 -2.58 -21.63 -22.23
CA ILE A 245 -2.48 -20.17 -22.12
C ILE A 245 -1.36 -19.63 -23.01
N PHE A 246 -0.21 -20.30 -23.10
CA PHE A 246 0.87 -19.91 -24.01
C PHE A 246 0.44 -19.99 -25.47
N TYR A 247 -0.28 -21.05 -25.84
CA TYR A 247 -0.84 -21.17 -27.18
C TYR A 247 -1.75 -19.98 -27.50
N LEU A 248 -2.75 -19.72 -26.65
CA LEU A 248 -3.68 -18.61 -26.86
C LEU A 248 -2.96 -17.26 -26.89
N LYS A 249 -1.99 -17.04 -26.00
CA LYS A 249 -1.29 -15.76 -25.90
C LYS A 249 -0.49 -15.42 -27.17
N TYR A 250 0.19 -16.41 -27.74
CA TYR A 250 1.15 -16.19 -28.83
C TYR A 250 0.58 -16.50 -30.22
N GLU A 251 -0.36 -17.43 -30.33
CA GLU A 251 -0.89 -17.90 -31.62
C GLU A 251 -2.31 -17.42 -31.91
N ALA A 252 -3.16 -17.29 -30.88
CA ALA A 252 -4.56 -16.96 -31.09
C ALA A 252 -4.78 -15.44 -31.31
N PRO A 253 -5.76 -15.05 -32.14
CA PRO A 253 -6.24 -13.67 -32.24
C PRO A 253 -6.60 -13.09 -30.87
N LYS A 254 -6.45 -11.78 -30.69
CA LYS A 254 -6.65 -11.11 -29.39
C LYS A 254 -8.05 -11.35 -28.80
N GLU A 255 -9.04 -11.49 -29.67
CA GLU A 255 -10.44 -11.73 -29.33
C GLU A 255 -10.66 -13.13 -28.71
N GLU A 256 -9.79 -14.09 -29.04
CA GLU A 256 -9.83 -15.47 -28.54
C GLU A 256 -8.94 -15.67 -27.30
N GLN A 257 -8.14 -14.66 -26.91
CA GLN A 257 -7.28 -14.72 -25.73
C GLN A 257 -8.09 -14.54 -24.45
N ASN A 258 -8.85 -15.56 -24.05
CA ASN A 258 -9.72 -15.51 -22.87
C ASN A 258 -9.93 -16.90 -22.24
N PHE A 259 -10.42 -16.93 -21.00
CA PHE A 259 -10.67 -18.18 -20.28
C PHE A 259 -11.75 -19.08 -20.88
N PRO A 260 -12.84 -18.56 -21.47
CA PRO A 260 -13.77 -19.38 -22.23
C PRO A 260 -13.07 -20.20 -23.33
N MET A 261 -12.14 -19.59 -24.07
CA MET A 261 -11.36 -20.30 -25.09
C MET A 261 -10.40 -21.33 -24.48
N VAL A 262 -9.82 -21.07 -23.29
CA VAL A 262 -9.06 -22.10 -22.54
C VAL A 262 -9.94 -23.34 -22.29
N MET A 263 -11.20 -23.14 -21.91
CA MET A 263 -12.14 -24.24 -21.68
C MET A 263 -12.53 -24.96 -22.97
N GLU A 264 -12.66 -24.25 -24.11
CA GLU A 264 -12.88 -24.87 -25.42
C GLU A 264 -11.68 -25.72 -25.86
N LEU A 265 -10.45 -25.21 -25.73
CA LEU A 265 -9.24 -25.98 -26.03
C LEU A 265 -9.13 -27.23 -25.15
N LEU A 266 -9.43 -27.10 -23.85
CA LEU A 266 -9.44 -28.25 -22.94
C LEU A 266 -10.46 -29.33 -23.36
N ARG A 267 -11.64 -28.92 -23.83
CA ARG A 267 -12.66 -29.85 -24.37
C ARG A 267 -12.22 -30.47 -25.70
N ALA A 268 -11.53 -29.72 -26.54
CA ALA A 268 -11.03 -30.18 -27.83
C ALA A 268 -9.90 -31.21 -27.70
N GLY A 269 -9.28 -31.33 -26.53
CA GLY A 269 -8.22 -32.31 -26.24
C GLY A 269 -8.70 -33.69 -25.81
N GLU A 270 -9.88 -34.15 -26.23
CA GLU A 270 -10.45 -35.43 -25.76
C GLU A 270 -9.46 -36.60 -25.88
N VAL A 271 -9.23 -37.33 -24.78
CA VAL A 271 -8.38 -38.54 -24.77
C VAL A 271 -9.25 -39.79 -24.74
N ARG A 272 -9.03 -40.71 -25.69
CA ARG A 272 -9.72 -42.00 -25.79
C ARG A 272 -8.82 -43.12 -25.26
N GLU A 273 -9.30 -43.86 -24.26
CA GLU A 273 -8.53 -44.96 -23.63
C GLU A 273 -8.51 -46.24 -24.47
N ASP A 274 -9.46 -46.39 -25.38
CA ASP A 274 -9.69 -47.55 -26.23
C ASP A 274 -9.03 -47.45 -27.61
N ASN A 275 -8.44 -46.30 -27.93
CA ASN A 275 -7.77 -46.06 -29.20
C ASN A 275 -6.53 -45.18 -29.01
N ASP A 276 -5.38 -45.84 -28.85
CA ASP A 276 -4.07 -45.17 -28.70
C ASP A 276 -3.63 -44.41 -29.97
N GLU A 277 -4.28 -44.65 -31.13
CA GLU A 277 -4.03 -43.92 -32.38
C GLU A 277 -4.98 -42.71 -32.56
N TYR A 278 -5.90 -42.48 -31.62
CA TYR A 278 -6.80 -41.34 -31.70
C TYR A 278 -6.04 -40.03 -31.48
N GLN A 279 -6.13 -39.15 -32.46
CA GLN A 279 -5.59 -37.80 -32.40
C GLN A 279 -6.74 -36.80 -32.19
N SER A 280 -6.66 -36.00 -31.14
CA SER A 280 -7.65 -34.96 -30.87
C SER A 280 -7.39 -33.71 -31.73
N PRO A 281 -8.40 -32.84 -31.94
CA PRO A 281 -8.18 -31.54 -32.57
C PRO A 281 -7.12 -30.68 -31.87
N LEU A 282 -6.97 -30.82 -30.55
CA LEU A 282 -5.90 -30.15 -29.80
C LEU A 282 -4.52 -30.71 -30.14
N ASP A 283 -4.39 -32.02 -30.29
CA ASP A 283 -3.12 -32.67 -30.68
C ASP A 283 -2.68 -32.20 -32.06
N GLU A 284 -3.59 -32.19 -33.04
CA GLU A 284 -3.30 -31.65 -34.37
C GLU A 284 -2.85 -30.19 -34.33
N LEU A 285 -3.45 -29.39 -33.45
CA LEU A 285 -3.15 -27.97 -33.30
C LEU A 285 -1.70 -27.76 -32.80
N PHE A 286 -1.30 -28.52 -31.79
CA PHE A 286 0.05 -28.46 -31.23
C PHE A 286 1.09 -29.09 -32.17
N GLU A 287 0.76 -30.14 -32.91
CA GLU A 287 1.65 -30.72 -33.93
C GLU A 287 1.92 -29.72 -35.07
N ARG A 288 0.89 -29.03 -35.56
CA ARG A 288 1.08 -27.99 -36.59
C ARG A 288 1.94 -26.84 -36.08
N LEU A 289 1.78 -26.47 -34.82
CA LEU A 289 2.63 -25.46 -34.19
C LEU A 289 4.08 -25.95 -34.09
N GLU A 290 4.29 -27.20 -33.67
CA GLU A 290 5.61 -27.82 -33.59
C GLU A 290 6.31 -27.90 -34.95
N MET A 291 5.58 -28.26 -36.02
CA MET A 291 6.13 -28.31 -37.38
C MET A 291 6.64 -26.93 -37.84
N ARG A 292 6.02 -25.86 -37.36
CA ARG A 292 6.40 -24.48 -37.68
C ARG A 292 7.51 -23.95 -36.76
N ASP A 293 7.42 -24.25 -35.46
CA ASP A 293 8.38 -23.86 -34.44
C ASP A 293 8.44 -24.91 -33.31
N SER A 294 9.44 -25.79 -33.39
CA SER A 294 9.63 -26.86 -32.40
C SER A 294 10.09 -26.36 -31.03
N GLU A 295 10.65 -25.15 -30.96
CA GLU A 295 11.17 -24.55 -29.71
C GLU A 295 10.13 -23.67 -29.01
N HIS A 296 8.92 -23.56 -29.56
CA HIS A 296 7.84 -22.78 -29.01
C HIS A 296 7.48 -23.24 -27.59
N ILE A 297 7.34 -22.28 -26.66
CA ILE A 297 7.13 -22.58 -25.23
C ILE A 297 5.84 -23.39 -24.98
N ALA A 298 4.76 -23.10 -25.72
CA ALA A 298 3.52 -23.86 -25.62
C ALA A 298 3.71 -25.34 -25.99
N VAL A 299 4.51 -25.62 -27.04
CA VAL A 299 4.81 -26.98 -27.51
C VAL A 299 5.62 -27.74 -26.46
N LYS A 300 6.63 -27.09 -25.85
CA LYS A 300 7.43 -27.69 -24.77
C LYS A 300 6.56 -28.17 -23.61
N TYR A 301 5.69 -27.30 -23.09
CA TYR A 301 4.77 -27.68 -22.01
C TYR A 301 3.74 -28.74 -22.45
N TYR A 302 3.27 -28.68 -23.70
CA TYR A 302 2.32 -29.68 -24.22
C TYR A 302 2.96 -31.07 -24.31
N LYS A 303 4.18 -31.16 -24.83
CA LYS A 303 4.94 -32.42 -24.91
C LYS A 303 5.23 -33.02 -23.53
N ASP A 304 5.61 -32.19 -22.57
CA ASP A 304 5.86 -32.65 -21.20
C ASP A 304 4.59 -33.27 -20.60
N TYR A 305 3.44 -32.63 -20.82
CA TYR A 305 2.13 -33.18 -20.48
C TYR A 305 1.82 -34.48 -21.23
N HIS A 306 2.03 -34.51 -22.56
CA HIS A 306 1.63 -35.59 -23.46
C HIS A 306 2.55 -36.83 -23.44
N SER A 307 3.46 -36.92 -22.47
CA SER A 307 4.42 -38.03 -22.32
C SER A 307 3.88 -39.25 -21.56
N GLY A 308 2.69 -39.14 -20.95
CA GLY A 308 2.06 -40.19 -20.16
C GLY A 308 1.11 -41.11 -20.95
N SER A 309 0.67 -42.20 -20.32
CA SER A 309 -0.37 -43.08 -20.90
C SER A 309 -1.71 -42.36 -21.08
N ALA A 310 -2.56 -42.80 -22.01
CA ALA A 310 -3.90 -42.22 -22.23
C ALA A 310 -4.72 -42.09 -20.93
N LYS A 311 -4.66 -43.10 -20.06
CA LYS A 311 -5.31 -43.08 -18.75
C LYS A 311 -4.75 -41.97 -17.83
N THR A 312 -3.45 -41.74 -17.86
CA THR A 312 -2.78 -40.68 -17.10
C THR A 312 -3.19 -39.30 -17.63
N LEU A 313 -3.15 -39.11 -18.95
CA LEU A 313 -3.53 -37.85 -19.61
C LEU A 313 -4.97 -37.46 -19.28
N LYS A 314 -5.90 -38.41 -19.38
CA LYS A 314 -7.30 -38.20 -19.03
C LYS A 314 -7.48 -37.81 -17.55
N SER A 315 -6.74 -38.43 -16.64
CA SER A 315 -6.75 -38.06 -15.22
C SER A 315 -6.22 -36.64 -14.97
N ILE A 316 -5.19 -36.22 -15.71
CA ILE A 316 -4.67 -34.84 -15.66
C ILE A 316 -5.71 -33.85 -16.19
N GLN A 317 -6.38 -34.15 -17.32
CA GLN A 317 -7.45 -33.30 -17.86
C GLN A 317 -8.62 -33.16 -16.91
N ILE A 318 -9.07 -34.26 -16.29
CA ILE A 318 -10.13 -34.23 -15.26
C ILE A 318 -9.70 -33.34 -14.08
N THR A 319 -8.44 -33.45 -13.65
CA THR A 319 -7.88 -32.60 -12.59
C THR A 319 -7.94 -31.12 -12.99
N LEU A 320 -7.48 -30.75 -14.20
CA LEU A 320 -7.53 -29.37 -14.66
C LEU A 320 -8.98 -28.87 -14.82
N ALA A 321 -9.86 -29.67 -15.41
CA ALA A 321 -11.27 -29.34 -15.59
C ALA A 321 -11.98 -29.09 -14.26
N ALA A 322 -11.68 -29.87 -13.23
CA ALA A 322 -12.21 -29.67 -11.88
C ALA A 322 -11.73 -28.33 -11.26
N ARG A 323 -10.48 -27.92 -11.51
CA ARG A 323 -9.94 -26.63 -11.04
C ARG A 323 -10.55 -25.43 -11.78
N LEU A 324 -10.89 -25.62 -13.04
CA LEU A 324 -11.48 -24.57 -13.90
C LEU A 324 -13.01 -24.64 -13.97
N GLU A 325 -13.67 -25.51 -13.20
CA GLU A 325 -15.11 -25.78 -13.27
C GLU A 325 -15.97 -24.51 -13.23
N LYS A 326 -15.56 -23.52 -12.42
CA LYS A 326 -16.26 -22.23 -12.29
C LYS A 326 -16.33 -21.45 -13.60
N PHE A 327 -15.36 -21.60 -14.50
CA PHE A 327 -15.38 -20.95 -15.81
C PHE A 327 -16.41 -21.56 -16.78
N ASN A 328 -17.00 -22.72 -16.47
CA ASN A 328 -18.11 -23.26 -17.26
C ASN A 328 -19.43 -22.53 -17.00
N LEU A 329 -19.53 -21.77 -15.92
CA LEU A 329 -20.72 -20.97 -15.63
C LEU A 329 -20.80 -19.81 -16.64
N SER A 330 -21.93 -19.70 -17.34
CA SER A 330 -22.12 -18.68 -18.39
C SER A 330 -21.88 -17.25 -17.88
N SER A 331 -22.24 -16.98 -16.62
CA SER A 331 -22.02 -15.68 -15.97
C SER A 331 -20.54 -15.34 -15.82
N LEU A 332 -19.71 -16.31 -15.39
CA LEU A 332 -18.28 -16.10 -15.20
C LEU A 332 -17.52 -16.14 -16.53
N ALA A 333 -17.94 -17.00 -17.45
CA ALA A 333 -17.43 -17.02 -18.81
C ALA A 333 -17.61 -15.65 -19.46
N ALA A 334 -18.84 -15.11 -19.46
CA ALA A 334 -19.16 -13.79 -20.01
C ALA A 334 -18.33 -12.67 -19.38
N LEU A 335 -18.17 -12.70 -18.05
CA LEU A 335 -17.36 -11.73 -17.30
C LEU A 335 -15.88 -11.73 -17.69
N THR A 336 -15.35 -12.84 -18.24
CA THR A 336 -13.93 -13.02 -18.55
C THR A 336 -13.59 -13.06 -20.03
N VAL A 337 -14.56 -12.77 -20.92
CA VAL A 337 -14.32 -12.72 -22.39
C VAL A 337 -13.50 -11.49 -22.78
N THR A 338 -13.93 -10.31 -22.33
CA THR A 338 -13.33 -9.01 -22.69
C THR A 338 -12.81 -8.29 -21.46
N ASP A 339 -12.10 -7.18 -21.64
CA ASP A 339 -11.65 -6.33 -20.54
C ASP A 339 -12.17 -4.90 -20.70
N ASP A 340 -12.96 -4.49 -19.72
CA ASP A 340 -13.46 -3.12 -19.56
C ASP A 340 -12.78 -2.41 -18.37
N LEU A 341 -11.98 -3.15 -17.59
CA LEU A 341 -11.37 -2.64 -16.36
C LEU A 341 -10.17 -1.72 -16.61
N GLU A 342 -9.45 -1.89 -17.72
CA GLU A 342 -8.26 -1.13 -18.10
C GLU A 342 -7.35 -0.78 -16.91
N LEU A 343 -6.91 -1.78 -16.14
CA LEU A 343 -6.21 -1.58 -14.87
C LEU A 343 -5.07 -0.53 -14.89
N PRO A 344 -4.27 -0.38 -15.96
CA PRO A 344 -3.26 0.66 -16.07
C PRO A 344 -3.74 2.09 -15.83
N SER A 345 -4.94 2.42 -16.29
CA SER A 345 -5.50 3.78 -16.22
C SER A 345 -5.67 4.29 -14.78
N LEU A 346 -5.82 3.40 -13.79
CA LEU A 346 -5.91 3.77 -12.36
C LEU A 346 -4.75 4.66 -11.90
N GLY A 347 -3.54 4.45 -12.43
CA GLY A 347 -2.36 5.24 -12.08
C GLY A 347 -2.16 6.50 -12.92
N GLU A 348 -2.91 6.69 -14.01
CA GLU A 348 -2.66 7.74 -15.01
C GLU A 348 -3.76 8.80 -15.04
N GLU A 349 -5.00 8.41 -14.77
CA GLU A 349 -6.17 9.28 -14.72
C GLU A 349 -7.05 8.91 -13.51
N LYS A 350 -8.10 9.70 -13.25
CA LYS A 350 -9.01 9.49 -12.12
C LYS A 350 -9.97 8.34 -12.40
N VAL A 351 -9.69 7.18 -11.83
CA VAL A 351 -10.51 5.98 -11.94
C VAL A 351 -10.89 5.48 -10.56
N ALA A 352 -12.12 4.98 -10.41
CA ALA A 352 -12.58 4.30 -9.22
C ALA A 352 -13.09 2.90 -9.59
N LEU A 353 -12.34 1.88 -9.18
CA LEU A 353 -12.70 0.48 -9.37
C LEU A 353 -13.34 -0.06 -8.08
N PHE A 354 -14.59 -0.49 -8.17
CA PHE A 354 -15.30 -1.16 -7.08
C PHE A 354 -15.35 -2.67 -7.34
N ALA A 355 -14.85 -3.47 -6.39
CA ALA A 355 -14.94 -4.92 -6.41
C ALA A 355 -16.00 -5.37 -5.40
N LEU A 356 -17.18 -5.75 -5.90
CA LEU A 356 -18.28 -6.27 -5.10
C LEU A 356 -18.13 -7.78 -5.00
N ILE A 357 -17.76 -8.23 -3.81
CA ILE A 357 -17.39 -9.62 -3.55
C ILE A 357 -18.33 -10.15 -2.46
N PRO A 358 -19.03 -11.27 -2.70
CA PRO A 358 -19.92 -11.84 -1.70
C PRO A 358 -19.17 -12.18 -0.41
N ASP A 359 -19.73 -11.82 0.75
CA ASP A 359 -19.14 -12.09 2.07
C ASP A 359 -19.38 -13.53 2.55
N ASN A 360 -20.42 -14.17 2.01
CA ASN A 360 -20.85 -15.51 2.35
C ASN A 360 -20.32 -16.61 1.42
N ASP A 361 -19.81 -16.26 0.24
CA ASP A 361 -19.38 -17.20 -0.80
C ASP A 361 -17.93 -16.97 -1.22
N THR A 362 -17.09 -17.96 -0.94
CA THR A 362 -15.67 -17.94 -1.30
C THR A 362 -15.39 -18.50 -2.70
N SER A 363 -16.42 -18.93 -3.43
CA SER A 363 -16.30 -19.61 -4.73
C SER A 363 -15.53 -18.81 -5.78
N TYR A 364 -15.60 -17.48 -5.74
CA TYR A 364 -14.96 -16.59 -6.72
C TYR A 364 -13.71 -15.88 -6.21
N ASN A 365 -13.22 -16.24 -5.02
CA ASN A 365 -12.03 -15.63 -4.42
C ASN A 365 -10.77 -15.78 -5.29
N PHE A 366 -10.73 -16.80 -6.16
CA PHE A 366 -9.62 -16.96 -7.10
C PHE A 366 -9.54 -15.80 -8.10
N LEU A 367 -10.67 -15.32 -8.62
CA LEU A 367 -10.69 -14.23 -9.58
C LEU A 367 -10.23 -12.93 -8.92
N VAL A 368 -10.65 -12.70 -7.69
CA VAL A 368 -10.24 -11.56 -6.85
C VAL A 368 -8.73 -11.59 -6.59
N SER A 369 -8.17 -12.76 -6.26
CA SER A 369 -6.73 -12.93 -6.06
C SER A 369 -5.93 -12.59 -7.32
N ILE A 370 -6.40 -13.06 -8.48
CA ILE A 370 -5.77 -12.76 -9.78
C ILE A 370 -5.87 -11.26 -10.08
N LEU A 371 -7.05 -10.64 -9.89
CA LEU A 371 -7.27 -9.21 -10.06
C LEU A 371 -6.29 -8.37 -9.23
N TYR A 372 -6.19 -8.62 -7.92
CA TYR A 372 -5.28 -7.84 -7.06
C TYR A 372 -3.81 -8.05 -7.43
N THR A 373 -3.43 -9.29 -7.78
CA THR A 373 -2.06 -9.55 -8.25
C THR A 373 -1.75 -8.72 -9.50
N GLN A 374 -2.63 -8.74 -10.51
CA GLN A 374 -2.42 -7.99 -11.74
C GLN A 374 -2.50 -6.48 -11.50
N LEU A 375 -3.40 -5.99 -10.65
CA LEU A 375 -3.47 -4.59 -10.23
C LEU A 375 -2.11 -4.10 -9.70
N PHE A 376 -1.54 -4.80 -8.72
CA PHE A 376 -0.25 -4.39 -8.16
C PHE A 376 0.86 -4.46 -9.21
N GLN A 377 0.90 -5.50 -10.04
CA GLN A 377 1.89 -5.65 -11.10
C GLN A 377 1.80 -4.52 -12.13
N GLN A 378 0.60 -4.20 -12.63
CA GLN A 378 0.42 -3.14 -13.63
C GLN A 378 0.80 -1.78 -13.06
N LEU A 379 0.31 -1.44 -11.86
CA LEU A 379 0.62 -0.16 -11.22
C LEU A 379 2.13 -0.01 -10.95
N PHE A 380 2.80 -1.08 -10.51
CA PHE A 380 4.23 -1.02 -10.22
C PHE A 380 5.06 -0.94 -11.50
N TYR A 381 4.69 -1.70 -12.53
CA TYR A 381 5.32 -1.62 -13.84
C TYR A 381 5.22 -0.20 -14.42
N LEU A 382 4.04 0.40 -14.38
CA LEU A 382 3.81 1.76 -14.90
C LEU A 382 4.62 2.79 -14.13
N ALA A 383 4.63 2.70 -12.80
CA ALA A 383 5.45 3.58 -11.98
C ALA A 383 6.92 3.49 -12.39
N ASP A 384 7.48 2.28 -12.43
CA ASP A 384 8.93 2.07 -12.60
C ASP A 384 9.41 2.30 -14.05
N HIS A 385 8.64 1.87 -15.05
CA HIS A 385 9.09 1.85 -16.45
C HIS A 385 8.54 3.00 -17.29
N LYS A 386 7.33 3.52 -16.99
CA LYS A 386 6.69 4.58 -17.78
C LYS A 386 6.86 5.97 -17.15
N HIS A 387 6.79 6.06 -15.83
CA HIS A 387 6.71 7.35 -15.12
C HIS A 387 7.91 7.64 -14.19
N GLY A 388 9.03 6.94 -14.37
CA GLY A 388 10.29 7.25 -13.67
C GLY A 388 10.26 7.03 -12.15
N GLY A 389 9.49 6.03 -11.72
CA GLY A 389 9.34 5.58 -10.34
C GLY A 389 8.12 6.09 -9.59
N ARG A 390 7.22 6.88 -10.21
CA ARG A 390 6.03 7.45 -9.53
C ARG A 390 4.82 7.49 -10.44
N LEU A 391 3.66 7.06 -9.96
CA LEU A 391 2.42 7.25 -10.72
C LEU A 391 2.01 8.75 -10.75
N PRO A 392 1.50 9.25 -11.90
CA PRO A 392 0.94 10.60 -12.00
C PRO A 392 -0.23 10.84 -11.05
N VAL A 393 -1.09 9.84 -10.88
CA VAL A 393 -2.22 9.87 -9.94
C VAL A 393 -1.97 8.85 -8.84
N HIS A 394 -2.08 9.29 -7.59
CA HIS A 394 -1.94 8.40 -6.44
C HIS A 394 -3.10 7.40 -6.43
N VAL A 395 -2.82 6.11 -6.20
CA VAL A 395 -3.83 5.05 -6.15
C VAL A 395 -4.02 4.59 -4.72
N HIS A 396 -5.24 4.76 -4.20
CA HIS A 396 -5.62 4.40 -2.85
C HIS A 396 -6.54 3.17 -2.86
N PHE A 397 -6.01 2.05 -2.39
CA PHE A 397 -6.74 0.83 -2.12
C PHE A 397 -7.52 0.98 -0.80
N LEU A 398 -8.84 1.00 -0.86
CA LEU A 398 -9.71 0.98 0.31
C LEU A 398 -10.25 -0.44 0.49
N MET A 399 -9.63 -1.19 1.40
CA MET A 399 -9.95 -2.60 1.59
C MET A 399 -10.89 -2.75 2.78
N ASP A 400 -12.18 -2.51 2.55
CA ASP A 400 -13.21 -2.77 3.56
C ASP A 400 -13.33 -4.28 3.79
N GLU A 401 -13.53 -4.68 5.04
CA GLU A 401 -13.54 -6.09 5.44
C GLU A 401 -12.37 -6.91 4.86
N PHE A 402 -11.14 -6.41 5.01
CA PHE A 402 -9.91 -7.02 4.49
C PHE A 402 -9.71 -8.51 4.84
N ALA A 403 -10.39 -9.00 5.88
CA ALA A 403 -10.35 -10.40 6.28
C ALA A 403 -10.98 -11.37 5.27
N ASN A 404 -11.92 -10.89 4.44
CA ASN A 404 -12.75 -11.72 3.56
C ASN A 404 -12.14 -11.91 2.17
N VAL A 405 -11.03 -11.23 1.86
CA VAL A 405 -10.39 -11.26 0.54
C VAL A 405 -9.21 -12.23 0.48
N SER A 406 -9.12 -12.97 -0.62
CA SER A 406 -7.91 -13.72 -0.97
C SER A 406 -6.88 -12.78 -1.60
N LEU A 407 -5.76 -12.58 -0.89
CA LEU A 407 -4.65 -11.74 -1.33
C LEU A 407 -3.41 -12.57 -1.66
N PRO A 408 -2.45 -12.01 -2.41
CA PRO A 408 -1.17 -12.65 -2.67
C PRO A 408 -0.41 -12.94 -1.36
N ASP A 409 0.29 -14.09 -1.29
CA ASP A 409 1.10 -14.49 -0.12
C ASP A 409 2.18 -13.45 0.23
N ASP A 410 2.72 -12.78 -0.79
CA ASP A 410 3.78 -11.77 -0.68
C ASP A 410 3.24 -10.35 -0.42
N PHE A 411 2.01 -10.21 0.09
CA PHE A 411 1.39 -8.90 0.32
C PHE A 411 2.22 -8.00 1.25
N ASP A 412 2.92 -8.55 2.24
CA ASP A 412 3.83 -7.80 3.12
C ASP A 412 5.00 -7.15 2.35
N LYS A 413 5.59 -7.87 1.38
CA LYS A 413 6.63 -7.34 0.49
C LYS A 413 6.05 -6.26 -0.41
N ILE A 414 4.85 -6.48 -0.97
CA ILE A 414 4.16 -5.48 -1.80
C ILE A 414 3.96 -4.19 -1.00
N LEU A 415 3.43 -4.28 0.23
CA LEU A 415 3.20 -3.12 1.11
C LEU A 415 4.46 -2.29 1.36
N SER A 416 5.60 -2.95 1.55
CA SER A 416 6.87 -2.26 1.83
C SER A 416 7.35 -1.36 0.69
N VAL A 417 6.93 -1.66 -0.55
CA VAL A 417 7.39 -0.98 -1.76
C VAL A 417 6.33 -0.08 -2.42
N MET A 418 5.08 -0.06 -1.91
CA MET A 418 3.98 0.76 -2.45
C MET A 418 4.27 2.26 -2.37
N ARG A 419 4.89 2.72 -1.27
CA ARG A 419 5.10 4.15 -0.98
C ARG A 419 5.88 4.88 -2.07
N SER A 420 6.93 4.26 -2.62
CA SER A 420 7.77 4.92 -3.62
C SER A 420 7.00 5.19 -4.92
N ARG A 421 6.00 4.36 -5.21
CA ARG A 421 5.23 4.30 -6.47
C ARG A 421 3.90 5.04 -6.43
N GLU A 422 3.64 5.83 -5.38
CA GLU A 422 2.37 6.55 -5.17
C GLU A 422 1.15 5.61 -5.07
N VAL A 423 1.35 4.45 -4.43
CA VAL A 423 0.26 3.53 -4.07
C VAL A 423 0.11 3.51 -2.55
N SER A 424 -1.12 3.47 -2.06
CA SER A 424 -1.39 3.25 -0.64
C SER A 424 -2.58 2.34 -0.42
N VAL A 425 -2.63 1.67 0.73
CA VAL A 425 -3.76 0.85 1.16
C VAL A 425 -4.30 1.31 2.51
N SER A 426 -5.60 1.18 2.69
CA SER A 426 -6.26 1.22 4.00
C SER A 426 -6.87 -0.13 4.28
N ILE A 427 -6.28 -0.82 5.24
CA ILE A 427 -6.70 -2.13 5.71
C ILE A 427 -7.74 -1.88 6.80
N ILE A 428 -8.99 -2.26 6.54
CA ILE A 428 -10.09 -2.11 7.50
C ILE A 428 -10.45 -3.49 8.05
N LEU A 429 -10.31 -3.65 9.36
CA LEU A 429 -10.51 -4.91 10.06
C LEU A 429 -11.45 -4.75 11.24
N GLN A 430 -12.11 -5.85 11.60
CA GLN A 430 -12.93 -5.87 12.81
C GLN A 430 -12.07 -6.03 14.07
N ASN A 431 -11.05 -6.88 13.97
CA ASN A 431 -10.10 -7.13 15.04
C ASN A 431 -8.72 -7.47 14.47
N LEU A 432 -7.69 -7.41 15.32
CA LEU A 432 -6.33 -7.76 14.91
C LEU A 432 -6.12 -9.27 14.71
N ALA A 433 -6.96 -10.11 15.33
CA ALA A 433 -6.86 -11.56 15.22
C ALA A 433 -7.14 -12.05 13.78
N GLN A 434 -8.01 -11.37 13.04
CA GLN A 434 -8.24 -11.62 11.61
C GLN A 434 -6.96 -11.46 10.79
N LEU A 435 -6.17 -10.41 11.06
CA LEU A 435 -4.89 -10.21 10.38
C LEU A 435 -3.89 -11.32 10.74
N LYS A 436 -3.85 -11.71 12.01
CA LYS A 436 -2.98 -12.80 12.49
C LYS A 436 -3.32 -14.13 11.83
N ALA A 437 -4.61 -14.43 11.66
CA ALA A 437 -5.06 -15.65 11.00
C ALA A 437 -4.74 -15.68 9.50
N LEU A 438 -4.79 -14.53 8.82
CA LEU A 438 -4.43 -14.44 7.41
C LEU A 438 -2.92 -14.47 7.16
N PHE A 439 -2.13 -13.83 8.03
CA PHE A 439 -0.70 -13.61 7.85
C PHE A 439 0.10 -13.98 9.11
N GLU A 440 0.02 -15.25 9.54
CA GLU A 440 0.58 -15.72 10.83
C GLU A 440 2.03 -15.29 11.09
N LYS A 441 2.89 -15.36 10.06
CA LYS A 441 4.31 -15.03 10.17
C LYS A 441 4.64 -13.56 9.86
N GLN A 442 3.74 -12.84 9.20
CA GLN A 442 4.03 -11.54 8.59
C GLN A 442 3.16 -10.40 9.14
N TRP A 443 2.15 -10.68 9.97
CA TRP A 443 1.21 -9.68 10.46
C TRP A 443 1.91 -8.51 11.18
N GLU A 444 2.98 -8.76 11.93
CA GLU A 444 3.77 -7.72 12.61
C GLU A 444 4.42 -6.75 11.60
N SER A 445 4.94 -7.29 10.49
CA SER A 445 5.51 -6.50 9.39
C SER A 445 4.43 -5.64 8.73
N ILE A 446 3.24 -6.21 8.48
CA ILE A 446 2.09 -5.47 7.91
C ILE A 446 1.71 -4.31 8.83
N VAL A 447 1.55 -4.58 10.14
CA VAL A 447 1.24 -3.54 11.15
C VAL A 447 2.33 -2.49 11.22
N GLY A 448 3.61 -2.88 11.19
CA GLY A 448 4.77 -1.98 11.26
C GLY A 448 4.88 -1.03 10.07
N ASN A 449 4.39 -1.43 8.88
CA ASN A 449 4.36 -0.60 7.68
C ASN A 449 3.19 0.40 7.65
N CYS A 450 2.17 0.20 8.50
CA CYS A 450 0.96 1.00 8.52
C CYS A 450 0.97 2.08 9.62
N VAL A 451 0.38 3.24 9.32
CA VAL A 451 -0.07 4.19 10.32
C VAL A 451 -1.36 3.66 10.95
N ARG A 452 -1.35 3.40 12.25
CA ARG A 452 -2.52 2.87 12.95
C ARG A 452 -3.50 3.99 13.29
N THR A 453 -4.76 3.80 12.90
CA THR A 453 -5.88 4.62 13.39
C THR A 453 -6.84 3.69 14.11
N GLU A 454 -7.01 3.89 15.40
CA GLU A 454 -8.02 3.17 16.15
C GLU A 454 -9.34 3.92 16.00
N VAL A 455 -10.33 3.25 15.41
CA VAL A 455 -11.72 3.74 15.41
C VAL A 455 -12.36 3.07 16.60
N THR A 456 -12.14 3.64 17.78
CA THR A 456 -12.96 3.36 18.95
C THR A 456 -14.38 3.77 18.57
N SER A 457 -15.35 2.89 18.83
CA SER A 457 -16.77 3.21 18.68
C SER A 457 -17.03 4.54 19.37
N ALA A 458 -17.27 5.58 18.59
CA ALA A 458 -17.88 6.80 19.09
C ALA A 458 -19.31 6.42 19.46
N ILE A 459 -19.51 6.06 20.73
CA ILE A 459 -20.72 6.43 21.47
C ILE A 459 -20.35 7.69 22.24
#